data_AF-A0A834MCS5-F1
#
_entry.id   AF-A0A834MCS5-F1
#
_cell.length_a   1.000
_cell.length_b   1.000
_cell.length_c   1.000
_cell.angle_alpha   90.00
_cell.angle_beta   90.00
_cell.angle_gamma   90.00
#
_symmetry.space_group_name_H-M   'P 1'
#
loop_
_entity.id
_entity.type
_entity.pdbx_description
1 polymer ?
#
loop_
_entity_poly.entity_id
_entity_poly.type
_entity_poly.pdbx_seq_one_letter_code
_entity_poly.pdbx_strand_id
1 'polypeptide(L)'
;MNSTAYNIFRQAALFILTPKCFDNYFIDFNFTDGPCFSATLSKALGVFLILGSLLVKVPQILKIFRNKSGSGINMFSVTLDLAAITIHMAYNFVKEFPFSSWGDTLFLAVQTLEKAYKLGPITKMAILANWLQLP
;
A
#
# COMPACT_ATOMS: atom_id res chain seq x y z
N MET A 1 33.96 -8.06 -5.27
CA MET A 1 32.73 -7.24 -5.26
C MET A 1 33.09 -5.86 -4.73
N ASN A 2 32.76 -4.79 -5.46
CA ASN A 2 33.12 -3.41 -5.09
C ASN A 2 32.43 -3.02 -3.77
N SER A 3 33.18 -2.52 -2.78
CA SER A 3 32.68 -2.26 -1.42
C SER A 3 31.48 -1.30 -1.41
N THR A 4 31.39 -0.40 -2.39
CA THR A 4 30.25 0.52 -2.57
C THR A 4 28.95 -0.19 -2.92
N ALA A 5 28.99 -1.21 -3.79
CA ALA A 5 27.79 -1.93 -4.21
C ALA A 5 27.21 -2.77 -3.06
N TYR A 6 28.08 -3.36 -2.23
CA TYR A 6 27.66 -4.10 -1.04
C TYR A 6 26.96 -3.20 -0.01
N ASN A 7 27.50 -2.01 0.24
CA ASN A 7 26.90 -1.07 1.19
C ASN A 7 25.54 -0.56 0.71
N ILE A 8 25.41 -0.20 -0.57
CA ILE A 8 24.12 0.22 -1.16
C ILE A 8 23.10 -0.91 -1.09
N PHE A 9 23.50 -2.12 -1.46
CA PHE A 9 22.62 -3.29 -1.40
C PHE A 9 22.16 -3.58 0.03
N ARG A 10 23.08 -3.53 1.01
CA ARG A 10 22.76 -3.73 2.43
C ARG A 10 21.79 -2.67 2.93
N GLN A 11 21.97 -1.42 2.54
CA GLN A 11 21.10 -0.32 2.97
C GLN A 11 19.69 -0.42 2.37
N ALA A 12 19.58 -0.81 1.10
CA ALA A 12 18.30 -1.09 0.46
C ALA A 12 17.61 -2.32 1.04
N ALA A 13 18.38 -3.39 1.30
CA ALA A 13 17.86 -4.61 1.91
C ALA A 13 17.37 -4.35 3.34
N LEU A 14 18.07 -3.54 4.14
CA LEU A 14 17.67 -3.17 5.49
C LEU A 14 16.37 -2.34 5.54
N PHE A 15 15.96 -1.75 4.41
CA PHE A 15 14.69 -1.05 4.31
C PHE A 15 13.49 -2.01 4.29
N ILE A 16 13.70 -3.24 3.79
CA ILE A 16 12.68 -4.29 3.67
C ILE A 16 12.87 -5.37 4.76
N LEU A 17 14.11 -5.64 5.17
CA LEU A 17 14.50 -6.70 6.09
C LEU A 17 15.14 -6.13 7.36
N THR A 18 14.71 -6.62 8.52
CA THR A 18 15.40 -6.36 9.81
C THR A 18 16.82 -6.94 9.76
N PRO A 19 17.84 -6.34 10.41
CA PRO A 19 19.21 -6.85 10.44
C PRO A 19 19.30 -8.33 10.83
N LYS A 20 18.52 -8.78 11.83
CA LYS A 20 18.40 -10.19 12.20
C LYS A 20 17.95 -11.10 11.05
N CYS A 21 16.98 -10.65 10.24
CA CYS A 21 16.48 -11.45 9.12
C CYS A 21 17.40 -11.36 7.89
N PHE A 22 18.13 -10.26 7.74
CA PHE A 22 19.16 -10.14 6.73
C PHE A 22 20.29 -11.15 6.99
N ASP A 23 20.79 -11.20 8.22
CA ASP A 23 21.83 -12.14 8.62
C ASP A 23 21.35 -13.59 8.45
N ASN A 24 20.14 -13.90 8.91
CA ASN A 24 19.59 -15.24 8.81
C ASN A 24 19.36 -15.73 7.35
N TYR A 25 19.04 -14.83 6.42
CA TYR A 25 18.88 -15.18 4.99
C TYR A 25 20.18 -15.21 4.20
N PHE A 26 21.10 -14.29 4.46
CA PHE A 26 22.30 -14.11 3.64
C PHE A 26 23.57 -14.69 4.27
N ILE A 27 23.61 -14.90 5.59
CA ILE A 27 24.73 -15.51 6.32
C ILE A 27 24.42 -16.98 6.61
N ASP A 28 23.28 -17.26 7.23
CA ASP A 28 22.91 -18.62 7.67
C ASP A 28 22.18 -19.44 6.58
N PHE A 29 21.87 -18.83 5.42
CA PHE A 29 21.12 -19.42 4.30
C PHE A 29 19.77 -20.05 4.70
N ASN A 30 19.16 -19.58 5.80
CA ASN A 30 17.94 -20.14 6.33
C ASN A 30 16.71 -19.37 5.83
N PHE A 31 16.36 -19.60 4.57
CA PHE A 31 15.23 -18.93 3.89
C PHE A 31 13.86 -19.30 4.46
N THR A 32 13.77 -20.38 5.24
CA THR A 32 12.51 -20.97 5.73
C THR A 32 12.20 -20.56 7.17
N ASP A 33 12.87 -19.54 7.70
CA ASP A 33 12.49 -18.97 9.00
C ASP A 33 11.12 -18.29 8.92
N GLY A 34 10.11 -18.98 9.44
CA GLY A 34 8.72 -18.52 9.49
C GLY A 34 8.51 -17.08 10.00
N PRO A 35 9.16 -16.63 11.09
CA PRO A 35 9.00 -15.26 11.58
C PRO A 35 9.64 -14.22 10.65
N CYS A 36 10.81 -14.51 10.07
CA CYS A 36 11.49 -13.60 9.14
C CYS A 36 10.79 -13.51 7.78
N PHE A 37 10.24 -14.62 7.30
CA PHE A 37 9.45 -14.65 6.08
C PHE A 37 8.19 -13.81 6.22
N SER A 38 7.51 -13.97 7.35
CA SER A 38 6.33 -13.18 7.71
C SER A 38 6.63 -11.68 7.73
N ALA A 39 7.71 -11.26 8.40
CA ALA A 39 8.12 -9.86 8.51
C ALA A 39 8.48 -9.25 7.15
N THR A 40 9.29 -9.97 6.37
CA THR A 40 9.73 -9.55 5.04
C THR A 40 8.54 -9.41 4.09
N LEU A 41 7.60 -10.37 4.15
CA LEU A 41 6.39 -10.33 3.35
C LEU A 41 5.51 -9.11 3.68
N SER A 42 5.35 -8.75 4.96
CA SER A 42 4.62 -7.53 5.33
C SER A 42 5.26 -6.29 4.74
N LYS A 43 6.57 -6.11 4.95
CA LYS A 43 7.31 -4.94 4.47
C LYS A 43 7.26 -4.85 2.94
N ALA A 44 7.45 -5.98 2.25
CA ALA A 44 7.31 -6.07 0.79
C ALA A 44 5.90 -5.70 0.32
N LEU A 45 4.84 -6.19 1.00
CA LEU A 45 3.46 -5.82 0.69
C LEU A 45 3.25 -4.30 0.86
N GLY A 46 3.77 -3.70 1.93
CA GLY A 46 3.65 -2.26 2.16
C GLY A 46 4.29 -1.43 1.05
N VAL A 47 5.49 -1.81 0.62
CA VAL A 47 6.19 -1.17 -0.51
C VAL A 47 5.42 -1.38 -1.82
N PHE A 48 4.90 -2.59 -2.06
CA PHE A 48 4.08 -2.89 -3.23
C PHE A 48 2.80 -2.04 -3.26
N LEU A 49 2.15 -1.83 -2.12
CA LEU A 49 0.97 -0.96 -2.04
C LEU A 49 1.32 0.48 -2.34
N ILE A 50 2.42 1.01 -1.80
CA ILE A 50 2.86 2.38 -2.09
C ILE A 50 3.18 2.53 -3.59
N LEU A 51 3.99 1.64 -4.15
CA LEU A 51 4.36 1.66 -5.57
C LEU A 51 3.16 1.47 -6.49
N GLY A 52 2.30 0.48 -6.19
CA GLY A 52 1.06 0.25 -6.91
C GLY A 52 0.17 1.48 -6.87
N SER A 53 -0.02 2.08 -5.70
CA SER A 53 -0.81 3.29 -5.52
C SER A 53 -0.24 4.47 -6.32
N LEU A 54 1.09 4.67 -6.34
CA LEU A 54 1.73 5.70 -7.17
C LEU A 54 1.52 5.44 -8.66
N LEU A 55 1.67 4.20 -9.12
CA LEU A 55 1.46 3.83 -10.52
C LEU A 55 0.03 4.07 -11.00
N VAL A 56 -0.99 3.91 -10.14
CA VAL A 56 -2.37 4.23 -10.51
C VAL A 56 -2.69 5.73 -10.29
N LYS A 57 -2.13 6.37 -9.26
CA LYS A 57 -2.41 7.79 -8.93
C LYS A 57 -1.77 8.77 -9.91
N VAL A 58 -0.54 8.54 -10.37
CA VAL A 58 0.16 9.41 -11.33
C VAL A 58 -0.64 9.62 -12.64
N PRO A 59 -1.09 8.56 -13.34
CA PRO A 59 -1.90 8.72 -14.54
C PRO A 59 -3.29 9.31 -14.25
N GLN A 60 -3.87 9.06 -13.08
CA GLN A 60 -5.11 9.70 -12.66
C GLN A 60 -4.93 11.22 -12.45
N ILE A 61 -3.85 11.65 -11.81
CA ILE A 61 -3.51 13.06 -11.60
C ILE A 61 -3.30 13.77 -12.94
N LEU A 62 -2.55 13.15 -13.87
CA LEU A 62 -2.35 13.70 -15.21
C LEU A 62 -3.67 13.84 -15.99
N LYS A 63 -4.59 12.87 -15.87
CA LYS A 63 -5.93 12.97 -16.47
C LYS A 63 -6.77 14.09 -15.86
N ILE A 64 -6.73 14.28 -14.54
CA ILE A 64 -7.44 15.38 -13.85
C ILE A 64 -6.88 16.74 -14.27
N PHE A 65 -5.54 16.88 -14.32
CA PHE A 65 -4.89 18.12 -14.72
C PHE A 65 -5.25 18.52 -16.16
N ARG A 66 -5.40 17.53 -17.04
CA ARG A 66 -5.76 17.73 -18.44
C ARG A 66 -7.26 18.00 -18.66
N ASN A 67 -8.13 17.40 -17.85
CA ASN A 67 -9.59 17.49 -18.03
C ASN A 67 -10.30 18.48 -17.08
N LYS A 68 -9.59 19.08 -16.09
CA LYS A 68 -10.14 19.98 -15.05
C LYS A 68 -11.42 19.45 -14.34
N SER A 69 -11.68 18.14 -14.40
CA SER A 69 -12.87 17.51 -13.84
C SER A 69 -12.54 16.13 -13.26
N GLY A 70 -13.09 15.85 -12.07
CA GLY A 70 -12.83 14.65 -11.26
C GLY A 70 -13.61 13.40 -11.66
N SER A 71 -14.26 13.36 -12.84
CA SER A 71 -15.09 12.23 -13.33
C SER A 71 -14.35 10.90 -13.58
N GLY A 72 -13.10 10.75 -13.11
CA GLY A 72 -12.24 9.59 -13.39
C GLY A 72 -11.89 8.71 -12.19
N ILE A 73 -12.35 9.03 -10.97
CA ILE A 73 -12.04 8.24 -9.76
C ILE A 73 -13.14 7.21 -9.53
N ASN A 74 -12.80 5.92 -9.68
CA ASN A 74 -13.72 4.80 -9.47
C ASN A 74 -13.75 4.36 -8.00
N MET A 75 -14.95 4.17 -7.45
CA MET A 75 -15.20 3.60 -6.13
C MET A 75 -14.45 2.29 -5.90
N PHE A 76 -14.38 1.42 -6.90
CA PHE A 76 -13.69 0.14 -6.79
C PHE A 76 -12.20 0.29 -6.44
N SER A 77 -11.55 1.31 -6.99
CA SER A 77 -10.14 1.60 -6.68
C SER A 77 -9.95 2.06 -5.23
N VAL A 78 -10.92 2.81 -4.68
CA VAL A 78 -10.89 3.28 -3.29
C VAL A 78 -11.13 2.12 -2.32
N THR A 79 -12.05 1.21 -2.66
CA THR A 79 -12.30 -0.01 -1.88
C THR A 79 -11.09 -0.94 -1.86
N LEU A 80 -10.39 -1.10 -2.98
CA LEU A 80 -9.14 -1.87 -3.05
C LEU A 80 -8.03 -1.24 -2.18
N ASP A 81 -7.88 0.09 -2.20
CA ASP A 81 -6.91 0.82 -1.35
C ASP A 81 -7.23 0.57 0.15
N LEU A 82 -8.51 0.64 0.53
CA LEU A 82 -8.99 0.35 1.90
C LEU A 82 -8.76 -1.11 2.31
N ALA A 83 -9.06 -2.06 1.44
CA ALA A 83 -8.86 -3.49 1.70
C ALA A 83 -7.38 -3.81 1.93
N ALA A 84 -6.52 -3.26 1.07
CA ALA A 84 -5.09 -3.44 1.17
C ALA A 84 -4.49 -2.85 2.46
N ILE A 85 -4.88 -1.63 2.83
CA ILE A 85 -4.48 -0.98 4.09
C ILE A 85 -4.93 -1.81 5.31
N THR A 86 -6.16 -2.32 5.26
CA THR A 86 -6.74 -3.13 6.36
C THR A 86 -6.00 -4.45 6.52
N ILE A 87 -5.72 -5.17 5.42
CA ILE A 87 -4.95 -6.41 5.44
C ILE A 87 -3.54 -6.16 5.99
N HIS A 88 -2.90 -5.08 5.57
CA HIS A 88 -1.56 -4.73 6.05
C HIS A 88 -1.55 -4.41 7.54
N MET A 89 -2.52 -3.64 8.03
CA MET A 89 -2.65 -3.30 9.45
C MET A 89 -2.97 -4.53 10.31
N ALA A 90 -3.92 -5.36 9.88
CA ALA A 90 -4.31 -6.59 10.57
C ALA A 90 -3.12 -7.56 10.70
N TYR A 91 -2.35 -7.72 9.63
CA TYR A 91 -1.18 -8.58 9.64
C TYR A 91 -0.11 -8.11 10.63
N ASN A 92 0.22 -6.80 10.60
CA ASN A 92 1.22 -6.24 11.49
C ASN A 92 0.77 -6.27 12.96
N PHE A 93 -0.54 -6.12 13.21
CA PHE A 93 -1.14 -6.23 14.53
C PHE A 93 -1.07 -7.66 15.08
N VAL A 94 -1.42 -8.67 14.28
CA VAL A 94 -1.37 -10.10 14.68
C VAL A 94 0.06 -10.59 14.91
N LYS A 95 1.05 -10.00 14.22
CA LYS A 95 2.47 -10.34 14.40
C LYS A 95 3.17 -9.51 15.47
N GLU A 96 2.44 -8.69 16.22
CA GLU A 96 2.95 -7.86 17.32
C GLU A 96 4.13 -6.96 16.90
N PHE A 97 4.15 -6.52 15.63
CA PHE A 97 5.20 -5.62 15.18
C PHE A 97 5.05 -4.24 15.83
N PRO A 98 6.18 -3.58 16.18
CA PRO A 98 6.15 -2.28 16.84
C PRO A 98 5.39 -1.26 15.98
N PHE A 99 4.64 -0.35 16.63
CA PHE A 99 3.80 0.65 15.96
C PHE A 99 4.54 1.44 14.87
N SER A 100 5.84 1.70 15.02
CA SER A 100 6.64 2.39 14.00
C SER A 100 6.74 1.65 12.65
N SER A 101 6.33 0.37 12.59
CA SER A 101 6.38 -0.43 11.37
C SER A 101 5.12 -0.39 10.52
N TRP A 102 3.97 0.01 11.11
CA TRP A 102 2.66 0.05 10.43
C TRP A 102 1.87 1.33 10.73
N GLY A 103 2.36 2.19 11.63
CA GLY A 103 1.74 3.46 12.02
C GLY A 103 1.58 4.44 10.85
N ASP A 104 2.47 4.42 9.87
CA ASP A 104 2.33 5.21 8.64
C ASP A 104 1.08 4.81 7.83
N THR A 105 0.67 3.54 7.94
CA THR A 105 -0.52 3.02 7.26
C THR A 105 -1.82 3.57 7.85
N LEU A 106 -1.85 3.96 9.13
CA LEU A 106 -2.99 4.65 9.74
C LEU A 106 -3.22 6.03 9.10
N PHE A 107 -2.15 6.78 8.85
CA PHE A 107 -2.25 8.07 8.14
C PHE A 107 -2.75 7.90 6.71
N LEU A 108 -2.35 6.83 6.03
CA LEU A 108 -2.89 6.48 4.71
C LEU A 108 -4.37 6.06 4.78
N ALA A 109 -4.78 5.35 5.84
CA ALA A 109 -6.17 4.95 6.05
C ALA A 109 -7.09 6.19 6.16
N VAL A 110 -6.70 7.17 6.98
CA VAL A 110 -7.48 8.41 7.16
C VAL A 110 -7.63 9.18 5.85
N GLN A 111 -6.56 9.33 5.08
CA GLN A 111 -6.61 10.00 3.77
C GLN A 111 -7.47 9.25 2.75
N THR A 112 -7.47 7.92 2.79
CA THR A 112 -8.32 7.09 1.92
C THR A 112 -9.79 7.17 2.32
N LEU A 113 -10.10 7.29 3.61
CA LEU A 113 -11.46 7.53 4.10
C LEU A 113 -12.01 8.88 3.64
N GLU A 114 -11.20 9.94 3.61
CA GLU A 114 -11.62 11.23 3.07
C GLU A 114 -12.01 11.12 1.59
N LYS A 115 -11.23 10.38 0.79
CA LYS A 115 -11.54 10.10 -0.62
C LYS A 115 -12.85 9.33 -0.76
N ALA A 116 -13.05 8.28 0.05
CA ALA A 116 -14.28 7.49 0.06
C ALA A 116 -15.50 8.34 0.43
N TYR A 117 -15.37 9.18 1.46
CA TYR A 117 -16.44 10.07 1.92
C TYR A 117 -16.86 11.08 0.84
N LYS A 118 -15.91 11.72 0.16
CA LYS A 118 -16.21 12.65 -0.96
C LYS A 118 -16.84 11.96 -2.16
N LEU A 119 -16.48 10.70 -2.44
CA LEU A 119 -16.99 9.95 -3.59
C LEU A 119 -18.36 9.28 -3.29
N GLY A 120 -18.69 9.05 -2.03
CA GLY A 120 -19.95 8.46 -1.56
C GLY A 120 -21.22 9.13 -2.12
N PRO A 121 -21.38 10.46 -1.98
CA PRO A 121 -22.54 11.16 -2.54
C PRO A 121 -22.56 11.16 -4.08
N ILE A 122 -21.40 11.14 -4.74
CA ILE A 122 -21.29 11.09 -6.21
C ILE A 122 -21.77 9.74 -6.75
N THR A 123 -21.46 8.64 -6.05
CA THR A 123 -21.88 7.30 -6.46
C THR A 123 -23.35 7.04 -6.15
N LYS A 124 -23.87 7.57 -5.03
CA LYS A 124 -25.31 7.60 -4.77
C LYS A 124 -26.05 8.37 -5.87
N MET A 125 -25.55 9.52 -6.31
CA MET A 125 -26.13 10.25 -7.45
C MET A 125 -26.01 9.49 -8.77
N ALA A 126 -24.89 8.83 -9.06
CA ALA A 126 -24.73 8.04 -10.28
C ALA A 126 -25.66 6.81 -10.31
N ILE A 127 -25.81 6.12 -9.18
CA ILE A 127 -26.77 5.02 -9.02
C ILE A 127 -28.19 5.55 -9.14
N LEU A 128 -28.55 6.62 -8.43
CA LEU A 128 -29.88 7.24 -8.52
C LEU A 128 -30.20 7.74 -9.94
N ALA A 129 -29.23 8.33 -10.65
CA ALA A 129 -29.37 8.72 -12.04
C ALA A 129 -29.57 7.51 -12.95
N ASN A 130 -28.88 6.39 -12.68
CA ASN A 130 -29.08 5.13 -13.41
C ASN A 130 -30.43 4.47 -13.11
N TRP A 131 -31.02 4.68 -11.92
CA TRP A 131 -32.39 4.28 -11.59
C TRP A 131 -33.46 5.22 -12.16
N LEU A 132 -33.15 6.51 -12.34
CA LEU A 132 -34.05 7.50 -12.97
C LEU A 132 -34.10 7.38 -14.50
N GLN A 133 -33.18 6.62 -15.10
CA GLN A 133 -33.06 6.39 -16.54
C GLN A 133 -33.47 4.96 -16.96
N LEU A 134 -34.29 4.28 -16.17
CA LEU A 134 -34.96 3.07 -16.62
C LEU A 134 -36.27 3.46 -17.33
N PRO A 135 -36.62 2.83 -18.47
CA PRO A 135 -37.91 3.05 -19.14
C PRO A 135 -39.09 2.67 -18.24
#